data_AF-A0A6A1VW20-F1
#
_entry.id   AF-A0A6A1VW20-F1
#
_cell.length_a   1.000
_cell.length_b   1.000
_cell.length_c   1.000
_cell.angle_alpha   90.00
_cell.angle_beta   90.00
_cell.angle_gamma   90.00
#
_symmetry.space_group_name_H-M   'P 1'
#
loop_
_entity.id
_entity.type
_entity.pdbx_description
1 polymer ?
#
loop_
_entity_poly.entity_id
_entity_poly.type
_entity_poly.pdbx_seq_one_letter_code
_entity_poly.pdbx_strand_id
1 'polypeptide(L)'
;MTTAYILDPKNHEDLEFAYGSGHLNPVQEAHPGLVYDASEADYFDFLCKQGYNSTRLRLITGDNSSFCTTTGRGRAWDLIPRSPYP
;
A
#
# COMPACT_ATOMS: atom_id res chain seq x y z
N MET A 1 10.75 -2.49 1.01
CA MET A 1 10.28 -2.08 2.35
C MET A 1 11.40 -1.39 3.09
N THR A 2 11.11 -0.74 4.22
CA THR A 2 11.89 0.39 4.77
C THR A 2 13.30 0.06 5.25
N THR A 3 13.64 -1.21 5.47
CA THR A 3 14.96 -1.63 6.01
C THR A 3 15.89 -2.26 4.98
N ALA A 4 15.46 -2.40 3.72
CA ALA A 4 16.22 -3.11 2.69
C ALA A 4 17.56 -2.42 2.36
N TYR A 5 18.56 -3.23 1.98
CA TYR A 5 19.81 -2.73 1.42
C TYR A 5 19.59 -2.19 0.01
N ILE A 6 20.06 -0.97 -0.24
CA ILE A 6 20.00 -0.34 -1.55
C ILE A 6 20.90 -1.11 -2.53
N LEU A 7 20.32 -1.54 -3.67
CA LEU A 7 21.05 -2.16 -4.77
C LEU A 7 21.57 -1.10 -5.74
N ASP A 8 22.66 -1.41 -6.45
CA ASP A 8 23.24 -0.51 -7.43
C ASP A 8 22.35 -0.44 -8.68
N PRO A 9 21.74 0.74 -8.98
CA PRO A 9 20.84 0.88 -10.13
C PRO A 9 21.55 0.67 -11.46
N LYS A 10 22.89 0.78 -11.52
CA LYS A 10 23.66 0.56 -12.76
C LYS A 10 23.67 -0.91 -13.22
N ASN A 11 23.43 -1.84 -12.30
CA ASN A 11 23.47 -3.28 -12.58
C ASN A 11 22.07 -3.86 -12.87
N HIS A 12 21.03 -3.03 -12.84
CA HIS A 12 19.63 -3.45 -12.99
C HIS A 12 18.86 -2.43 -13.85
N GLU A 13 18.70 -2.71 -15.14
CA GLU A 13 18.02 -1.79 -16.09
C GLU A 13 16.55 -1.50 -15.69
N ASP A 14 15.85 -2.49 -15.12
CA ASP A 14 14.46 -2.37 -14.70
C ASP A 14 14.28 -1.73 -13.30
N LEU A 15 15.38 -1.36 -12.62
CA LEU A 15 15.39 -0.61 -11.36
C LEU A 15 14.42 -1.19 -10.29
N GLU A 16 13.52 -0.36 -9.75
CA GLU A 16 12.58 -0.74 -8.71
C GLU A 16 11.55 -1.79 -9.20
N PHE A 17 11.37 -1.96 -10.52
CA PHE A 17 10.56 -3.07 -11.04
C PHE A 17 11.30 -4.41 -10.98
N ALA A 18 12.65 -4.42 -10.94
CA ALA A 18 13.44 -5.62 -10.70
C ALA A 18 13.60 -5.96 -9.21
N TYR A 19 13.83 -4.95 -8.35
CA TYR A 19 14.21 -5.21 -6.95
C TYR A 19 13.35 -4.50 -5.89
N GLY A 20 12.31 -3.77 -6.29
CA GLY A 20 11.49 -3.00 -5.35
C GLY A 20 12.34 -1.99 -4.57
N SER A 21 12.41 -2.16 -3.24
CA SER A 21 13.23 -1.28 -2.38
C SER A 21 14.66 -1.78 -2.15
N GLY A 22 15.03 -2.94 -2.68
CA GLY A 22 16.38 -3.51 -2.56
C GLY A 22 16.41 -4.90 -1.93
N HIS A 23 17.60 -5.31 -1.45
CA HIS A 23 17.83 -6.63 -0.87
C HIS A 23 17.41 -6.70 0.60
N LEU A 24 16.87 -7.84 1.05
CA LEU A 24 16.38 -8.01 2.42
C LEU A 24 17.48 -7.81 3.47
N ASN A 25 17.15 -7.14 4.57
CA ASN A 25 18.02 -6.94 5.74
C ASN A 25 17.34 -7.49 7.00
N PRO A 26 17.52 -8.79 7.33
CA PRO A 26 16.79 -9.43 8.44
C PRO A 26 17.06 -8.80 9.81
N VAL A 27 18.24 -8.22 10.01
CA VAL A 27 18.64 -7.66 11.29
C VAL A 27 17.90 -6.34 11.55
N GLN A 28 17.79 -5.46 10.55
CA GLN A 28 17.03 -4.22 10.71
C GLN A 28 15.51 -4.44 10.64
N GLU A 29 15.02 -5.44 9.90
CA GLU A 29 13.58 -5.72 9.81
C GLU A 29 12.95 -6.06 11.17
N ALA A 30 13.72 -6.57 12.13
CA ALA A 30 13.25 -6.78 13.50
C ALA A 30 12.87 -5.47 14.21
N HIS A 31 13.51 -4.35 13.86
CA HIS A 31 13.30 -3.03 14.46
C HIS A 31 13.36 -1.92 13.40
N PRO A 32 12.32 -1.79 12.55
CA PRO A 32 12.33 -0.92 11.36
C PRO A 32 12.18 0.58 11.66
N GLY A 33 12.00 0.97 12.94
CA GLY A 33 11.78 2.35 13.37
C GLY A 33 10.39 2.89 13.05
N LEU A 34 10.06 2.98 11.77
CA LEU A 34 8.74 3.41 11.26
C LEU A 34 8.14 2.33 10.35
N VAL A 35 6.85 2.07 10.54
CA VAL A 35 6.05 1.19 9.69
C VAL A 35 4.92 1.99 9.05
N TYR A 36 4.72 1.82 7.76
CA TYR A 36 3.55 2.33 7.05
C TYR A 36 2.47 1.26 7.10
N ASP A 37 1.55 1.42 8.04
CA ASP A 37 0.43 0.49 8.23
C ASP A 37 -0.78 0.88 7.37
N ALA A 38 -1.52 -0.11 6.91
CA ALA A 38 -2.71 0.04 6.08
C ALA A 38 -3.69 -1.11 6.36
N SER A 39 -4.94 -0.76 6.67
CA SER A 39 -6.02 -1.70 6.93
C SER A 39 -6.76 -2.09 5.65
N GLU A 40 -7.56 -3.16 5.72
CA GLU A 40 -8.46 -3.55 4.62
C GLU A 40 -9.39 -2.40 4.19
N ALA A 41 -9.87 -1.61 5.16
CA ALA A 41 -10.73 -0.46 4.89
C ALA A 41 -10.00 0.63 4.08
N ASP A 42 -8.70 0.84 4.35
CA ASP A 42 -7.88 1.80 3.59
C ASP A 42 -7.71 1.35 2.13
N TYR A 43 -7.48 0.05 1.91
CA TYR A 43 -7.44 -0.52 0.56
C TYR A 43 -8.80 -0.45 -0.15
N PHE A 44 -9.90 -0.72 0.55
CA PHE A 44 -11.24 -0.63 -0.01
C PHE A 44 -11.55 0.80 -0.46
N ASP A 45 -11.32 1.80 0.40
CA ASP A 45 -11.53 3.21 0.06
C ASP A 45 -10.59 3.67 -1.07
N PHE A 46 -9.31 3.28 -1.04
CA PHE A 46 -8.38 3.56 -2.13
C PHE A 46 -8.90 3.02 -3.47
N LEU A 47 -9.33 1.76 -3.52
CA LEU A 47 -9.85 1.17 -4.76
C LEU A 47 -11.16 1.85 -5.21
N CYS A 48 -12.07 2.19 -4.30
CA CYS A 48 -13.24 2.99 -4.63
C CYS A 48 -12.86 4.30 -5.32
N LYS A 49 -11.86 5.01 -4.77
CA LYS A 49 -11.35 6.27 -5.32
C LYS A 49 -10.55 6.11 -6.62
N GLN A 50 -10.12 4.89 -6.97
CA GLN A 50 -9.52 4.56 -8.26
C GLN A 50 -10.57 4.24 -9.36
N GLY A 51 -11.86 4.30 -9.02
CA GLY A 51 -12.97 4.10 -9.95
C GLY A 51 -13.55 2.69 -9.97
N TYR A 52 -13.17 1.84 -9.00
CA TYR A 52 -13.85 0.56 -8.82
C TYR A 52 -15.23 0.78 -8.20
N ASN A 53 -16.23 0.04 -8.66
CA ASN A 53 -17.57 0.08 -8.09
C ASN A 53 -17.73 -0.96 -6.97
N SER A 54 -18.71 -0.74 -6.10
CA SER A 54 -19.01 -1.62 -4.97
C SER A 54 -19.24 -3.06 -5.39
N THR A 55 -19.88 -3.30 -6.55
CA THR A 55 -20.16 -4.66 -7.03
C THR A 55 -18.88 -5.44 -7.33
N ARG A 56 -17.89 -4.83 -7.97
CA ARG A 56 -16.60 -5.47 -8.26
C ARG A 56 -15.79 -5.68 -6.98
N LEU A 57 -15.79 -4.72 -6.07
CA LEU A 57 -15.04 -4.85 -4.82
C LEU A 57 -15.63 -5.94 -3.93
N ARG A 58 -16.95 -6.09 -3.85
CA ARG A 58 -17.62 -7.20 -3.14
C ARG A 58 -17.19 -8.57 -3.64
N LEU A 59 -16.88 -8.72 -4.94
CA LEU A 59 -16.37 -9.98 -5.50
C LEU A 59 -14.92 -10.26 -5.08
N ILE A 60 -14.13 -9.22 -4.84
CA ILE A 60 -12.71 -9.32 -4.47
C ILE A 60 -12.55 -9.50 -2.96
N THR A 61 -13.29 -8.70 -2.17
CA THR A 61 -13.22 -8.73 -0.70
C THR A 61 -14.09 -9.84 -0.09
N GLY A 62 -15.14 -10.27 -0.79
CA GLY A 62 -16.14 -11.18 -0.24
C GLY A 62 -17.09 -10.52 0.78
N ASP A 63 -16.89 -9.25 1.12
CA ASP A 63 -17.74 -8.51 2.04
C ASP A 63 -18.88 -7.80 1.28
N ASN A 64 -20.09 -8.32 1.44
CA ASN A 64 -21.31 -7.77 0.83
C ASN A 64 -21.86 -6.51 1.53
N SER A 65 -21.35 -6.16 2.71
CA SER A 65 -21.80 -4.99 3.48
C SER A 65 -21.11 -3.70 3.04
N SER A 66 -19.89 -3.80 2.50
CA SER A 66 -19.12 -2.68 1.97
C SER A 66 -19.78 -1.97 0.77
N PHE A 67 -19.65 -0.64 0.71
CA PHE A 67 -20.09 0.19 -0.42
C PHE A 67 -19.19 1.42 -0.57
N CYS A 68 -18.85 1.77 -1.82
CA CYS A 68 -18.10 2.98 -2.11
C CYS A 68 -18.96 4.23 -1.86
N THR A 69 -18.59 5.04 -0.87
CA THR A 69 -19.23 6.32 -0.56
C THR A 69 -18.52 7.51 -1.19
N THR A 70 -17.29 7.31 -1.67
CA THR A 70 -16.35 8.39 -1.96
C THR A 70 -16.44 8.90 -3.40
N THR A 71 -16.43 10.23 -3.58
CA THR A 71 -16.60 10.93 -4.87
C THR A 71 -15.33 11.61 -5.42
N GLY A 72 -14.15 11.28 -4.90
CA GLY A 72 -12.88 11.90 -5.28
C GLY A 72 -11.83 10.90 -5.80
N ARG A 73 -10.88 11.38 -6.62
CA ARG A 73 -9.75 10.57 -7.10
C ARG A 73 -8.73 10.38 -5.98
N GLY A 74 -8.41 9.13 -5.70
CA GLY A 74 -7.56 8.74 -4.57
C GLY A 74 -6.09 8.88 -4.91
N ARG A 75 -5.27 9.05 -3.88
CA ARG A 75 -3.81 9.08 -4.02
C ARG A 75 -3.20 7.94 -3.22
N ALA A 76 -2.00 7.51 -3.60
CA ALA A 76 -1.34 6.39 -2.94
C ALA A 76 -1.15 6.62 -1.42
N TRP A 77 -0.93 7.87 -1.00
CA TRP A 77 -0.81 8.19 0.42
C TRP A 77 -2.13 8.24 1.18
N ASP A 78 -3.28 8.08 0.52
CA ASP A 78 -4.57 7.90 1.21
C ASP A 78 -4.65 6.52 1.89
N LEU A 79 -3.76 5.58 1.52
CA LEU A 79 -3.58 4.30 2.22
C LEU A 79 -2.91 4.45 3.60
N ILE A 80 -2.27 5.60 3.85
CA ILE A 80 -1.66 5.90 5.14
C ILE A 80 -2.66 6.82 5.85
N PRO A 81 -3.38 6.34 6.87
CA PRO A 81 -4.31 7.20 7.58
C PRO A 81 -3.59 8.45 8.06
N ARG A 82 -4.08 9.63 7.65
CA ARG A 82 -3.68 10.90 8.27
C ARG A 82 -4.22 10.85 9.69
N SER A 83 -3.43 10.30 10.59
CA SER A 83 -3.71 10.20 12.01
C SER A 83 -4.33 11.52 12.52
N PRO A 84 -5.51 11.45 13.16
CA PRO A 84 -5.54 11.74 14.57
C PRO A 84 -5.92 10.45 15.29
N TYR A 85 -4.95 9.57 15.44
CA TYR A 85 -4.94 8.68 16.59
C TYR A 85 -4.68 9.55 17.84
N PRO A 86 -5.26 9.24 19.01
CA PRO A 86 -4.42 9.20 20.20
C PRO A 86 -3.38 8.08 20.06
#